data_AF-A0AAN7SCT6-F1
#
_entry.id   AF-A0AAN7SCT6-F1
#
_cell.length_a   1.000
_cell.length_b   1.000
_cell.length_c   1.000
_cell.angle_alpha   90.00
_cell.angle_beta   90.00
_cell.angle_gamma   90.00
#
_symmetry.space_group_name_H-M   'P 1'
#
loop_
_entity.id
_entity.type
_entity.pdbx_description
1 polymer ?
#
loop_
_entity_poly.entity_id
_entity_poly.type
_entity_poly.pdbx_seq_one_letter_code
_entity_poly.pdbx_strand_id
1 'polypeptide(L)'
;MKLLLQSFMVASCFISIFSKPLSKECKCWDGYQPNDNGSECVGVLILHVMQCNIPQAPRCKCSGDVSGILSDKTGIWCTTYKSGKELKRWECENKTEWQKFFEKHPEYKP
;
A
#
# COMPACT_ATOMS: atom_id res chain seq x y z
N MET A 1 -16.41 -52.51 -48.25
CA MET A 1 -17.14 -51.80 -47.17
C MET A 1 -16.92 -52.53 -45.86
N LYS A 2 -15.93 -52.12 -45.07
CA LYS A 2 -15.77 -52.50 -43.66
C LYS A 2 -15.46 -51.21 -42.91
N LEU A 3 -16.50 -50.66 -42.29
CA LEU A 3 -16.36 -49.73 -41.18
C LEU A 3 -15.49 -50.41 -40.12
N LEU A 4 -14.63 -49.64 -39.46
CA LEU A 4 -14.50 -49.55 -38.01
C LEU A 4 -13.45 -48.47 -37.72
N LEU A 5 -13.92 -47.23 -37.58
CA LEU A 5 -13.19 -46.12 -36.99
C LEU A 5 -13.16 -46.39 -35.47
N GLN A 6 -11.99 -46.66 -34.89
CA GLN A 6 -11.83 -46.79 -33.45
C GLN A 6 -10.80 -45.82 -32.90
N SER A 7 -11.29 -45.07 -31.91
CA SER A 7 -10.57 -44.50 -30.77
C SER A 7 -9.87 -43.15 -30.95
N PHE A 8 -10.64 -42.13 -30.56
CA PHE A 8 -10.19 -40.79 -30.16
C PHE A 8 -9.05 -40.85 -29.13
N MET A 9 -7.87 -40.34 -29.50
CA MET A 9 -6.88 -39.89 -28.52
C MET A 9 -7.32 -38.52 -27.98
N VAL A 10 -7.99 -38.49 -26.83
CA VAL A 10 -8.10 -37.26 -26.04
C VAL A 10 -6.88 -37.23 -25.12
N ALA A 11 -5.79 -36.65 -25.61
CA ALA A 11 -4.64 -36.34 -24.78
C ALA A 11 -5.03 -35.21 -23.83
N SER A 12 -5.52 -35.57 -22.64
CA SER A 12 -5.77 -34.65 -21.53
C SER A 12 -4.45 -34.08 -21.04
N CYS A 13 -4.04 -32.96 -21.64
CA CYS A 13 -2.94 -32.14 -21.17
C CYS A 13 -3.39 -31.49 -19.85
N PHE A 14 -3.15 -32.19 -18.73
CA PHE A 14 -3.25 -31.60 -17.39
C PHE A 14 -2.19 -30.52 -17.27
N ILE A 15 -2.56 -29.29 -17.63
CA ILE A 15 -1.75 -28.10 -17.34
C ILE A 15 -1.75 -27.96 -15.82
N SER A 16 -0.69 -28.49 -15.21
CA SER A 16 -0.43 -28.27 -13.79
C SER A 16 -0.02 -26.81 -13.63
N ILE A 17 -1.00 -25.97 -13.32
CA ILE A 17 -0.79 -24.58 -12.88
C ILE A 17 -0.17 -24.65 -11.48
N PHE A 18 1.14 -24.93 -11.40
CA PHE A 18 1.90 -24.65 -10.18
C PHE A 18 2.48 -23.24 -10.28
N SER A 19 1.58 -22.25 -10.23
CA SER A 19 1.97 -20.94 -9.74
C SER A 19 2.24 -21.10 -8.25
N LYS A 20 3.47 -21.45 -7.84
CA LYS A 20 3.88 -21.09 -6.47
C LYS A 20 3.87 -19.56 -6.46
N PRO A 21 2.93 -18.89 -5.76
CA PRO A 21 3.09 -17.45 -5.61
C PRO A 21 4.41 -17.27 -4.89
N LEU A 22 5.30 -16.52 -5.51
CA LEU A 22 6.50 -15.99 -4.89
C LEU A 22 6.02 -15.14 -3.72
N SER A 23 5.75 -15.74 -2.54
CA SER A 23 5.29 -14.97 -1.39
C SER A 23 6.51 -14.23 -0.87
N LYS A 24 6.77 -13.06 -1.45
CA LYS A 24 7.61 -12.04 -0.81
C LYS A 24 7.06 -11.90 0.61
N GLU A 25 7.92 -12.13 1.58
CA GLU A 25 7.64 -11.91 3.00
C GLU A 25 6.86 -10.60 3.17
N CYS A 26 5.70 -10.64 3.83
CA CYS A 26 4.87 -9.46 4.02
C CYS A 26 5.51 -8.53 5.04
N LYS A 27 6.09 -7.42 4.57
CA LYS A 27 6.65 -6.38 5.44
C LYS A 27 5.65 -5.26 5.63
N CYS A 28 5.41 -4.93 6.89
CA CYS A 28 4.47 -3.91 7.32
C CYS A 28 5.19 -2.70 7.91
N TRP A 29 4.51 -1.55 7.92
CA TRP A 29 5.00 -0.37 8.63
C TRP A 29 4.94 -0.57 10.15
N ASP A 30 5.68 0.26 10.88
CA ASP A 30 5.62 0.27 12.34
C ASP A 30 4.19 0.50 12.85
N GLY A 31 3.74 -0.34 13.78
CA GLY A 31 2.37 -0.32 14.31
C GLY A 31 1.36 -1.11 13.48
N TYR A 32 1.80 -1.83 12.46
CA TYR A 32 1.00 -2.79 11.69
C TYR A 32 1.59 -4.19 11.80
N GLN A 33 0.74 -5.21 11.69
CA GLN A 33 1.12 -6.62 11.66
C GLN A 33 0.50 -7.31 10.44
N PRO A 34 1.16 -8.33 9.87
CA PRO A 34 0.56 -9.13 8.82
C PRO A 34 -0.72 -9.81 9.35
N ASN A 35 -1.76 -9.88 8.52
CA ASN A 35 -2.94 -10.69 8.82
C ASN A 35 -2.60 -12.19 8.81
N ASP A 36 -3.54 -13.03 9.24
CA ASP A 36 -3.34 -14.49 9.36
C ASP A 36 -2.87 -15.16 8.05
N ASN A 37 -3.27 -14.60 6.90
CA ASN A 37 -2.91 -15.09 5.57
C ASN A 37 -1.62 -14.47 5.03
N GLY A 38 -1.00 -13.52 5.75
CA GLY A 38 0.19 -12.79 5.33
C GLY A 38 0.00 -11.95 4.06
N SER A 39 -1.23 -11.58 3.72
CA SER A 39 -1.57 -10.87 2.48
C SER A 39 -1.70 -9.36 2.66
N GLU A 40 -1.95 -8.90 3.89
CA GLU A 40 -2.22 -7.51 4.23
C GLU A 40 -1.61 -7.15 5.57
N CYS A 41 -1.41 -5.84 5.79
CA CYS A 41 -0.95 -5.27 7.05
C CYS A 41 -2.11 -4.59 7.78
N VAL A 42 -2.40 -5.04 8.99
CA VAL A 42 -3.50 -4.57 9.84
C VAL A 42 -2.94 -3.74 11.00
N GLY A 43 -3.53 -2.58 11.25
CA GLY A 43 -3.13 -1.69 12.33
C GLY A 43 -3.38 -2.33 13.70
N VAL A 44 -2.37 -2.30 14.57
CA VAL A 44 -2.47 -2.92 15.91
C VAL A 44 -3.40 -2.13 16.83
N LEU A 45 -3.39 -0.80 16.70
CA LEU A 45 -4.17 0.13 17.54
C LEU A 45 -5.26 0.88 16.76
N ILE A 46 -5.33 0.68 15.44
CA ILE A 46 -6.22 1.40 14.54
C ILE A 46 -6.89 0.43 13.58
N LEU A 47 -8.17 0.65 13.29
CA LEU A 47 -8.93 -0.11 12.30
C LEU A 47 -8.54 0.33 10.88
N HIS A 48 -7.31 0.04 10.48
CA HIS A 48 -6.76 0.36 9.17
C HIS A 48 -6.06 -0.85 8.56
N VAL A 49 -6.32 -1.11 7.28
CA VAL A 49 -5.72 -2.20 6.52
C VAL A 49 -4.99 -1.61 5.32
N MET A 50 -3.77 -2.09 5.06
CA MET A 50 -2.95 -1.67 3.92
C MET A 50 -2.27 -2.87 3.26
N GLN A 51 -1.81 -2.72 2.03
CA GLN A 51 -1.10 -3.78 1.32
C GLN A 51 0.29 -4.01 1.93
N CYS A 52 0.78 -5.24 1.84
CA CYS A 52 2.16 -5.59 2.21
C CYS A 52 3.18 -4.84 1.35
N ASN A 53 4.38 -4.64 1.88
CA ASN A 53 5.55 -4.15 1.16
C ASN A 53 5.38 -2.77 0.51
N ILE A 54 4.42 -1.97 0.99
CA ILE A 54 4.27 -0.57 0.60
C ILE A 54 5.47 0.23 1.15
N PRO A 55 6.12 1.09 0.34
CA PRO A 55 7.20 1.96 0.80
C PRO A 55 6.76 2.85 1.97
N GLN A 56 7.55 2.89 3.05
CA GLN A 56 7.23 3.70 4.22
C GLN A 56 7.41 5.19 3.94
N ALA A 57 6.30 5.92 3.89
CA ALA A 57 6.33 7.37 3.72
C ALA A 57 6.90 8.06 4.97
N PRO A 58 7.67 9.15 4.81
CA PRO A 58 8.18 9.90 5.95
C PRO A 58 7.01 10.51 6.75
N ARG A 59 7.12 10.53 8.07
CA ARG A 59 6.12 11.22 8.92
C ARG A 59 6.31 12.73 8.78
N CYS A 60 5.24 13.47 8.50
CA CYS A 60 5.28 14.92 8.39
C CYS A 60 5.75 15.54 9.72
N LYS A 61 6.82 16.35 9.67
CA LYS A 61 7.31 17.12 10.83
C LYS A 61 6.66 18.49 10.86
N CYS A 62 6.11 18.85 12.01
CA CYS A 62 5.36 20.09 12.21
C CYS A 62 5.75 20.71 13.55
N SER A 63 6.07 22.00 13.56
CA SER A 63 6.23 22.80 14.77
C SER A 63 4.92 23.46 15.20
N GLY A 64 4.78 23.69 16.51
CA GLY A 64 3.59 24.32 17.10
C GLY A 64 2.47 23.34 17.43
N ASP A 65 1.28 23.90 17.70
CA ASP A 65 0.10 23.13 18.10
C ASP A 65 -0.63 22.59 16.86
N VAL A 66 -0.44 21.31 16.58
CA VAL A 66 -0.91 20.63 15.35
C VAL A 66 -2.07 19.72 15.70
N SER A 67 -3.17 19.87 14.98
CA SER A 67 -4.35 19.03 15.15
C SER A 67 -4.38 17.85 14.19
N GLY A 68 -3.67 17.92 13.05
CA GLY A 68 -3.63 16.83 12.10
C GLY A 68 -2.72 17.07 10.89
N ILE A 69 -2.54 16.01 10.10
CA ILE A 69 -1.87 16.03 8.81
C ILE A 69 -2.92 15.86 7.72
N LEU A 70 -2.94 16.78 6.75
CA LEU A 70 -3.82 16.73 5.60
C LEU A 70 -2.99 16.49 4.33
N SER A 71 -3.42 15.54 3.51
CA SER A 71 -2.85 15.31 2.18
C SER A 71 -3.90 15.61 1.12
N ASP A 72 -3.57 16.49 0.19
CA ASP A 72 -4.41 16.83 -0.97
C ASP A 72 -3.56 16.91 -2.25
N LYS A 73 -4.20 17.18 -3.40
CA LYS A 73 -3.52 17.26 -4.72
C LYS A 73 -2.41 18.31 -4.79
N THR A 74 -2.33 19.21 -3.80
CA THR A 74 -1.35 20.30 -3.78
C THR A 74 -0.19 20.01 -2.84
N GLY A 75 -0.30 18.98 -1.98
CA GLY A 75 0.79 18.58 -1.11
C GLY A 75 0.33 17.93 0.19
N ILE A 76 1.26 17.88 1.13
CA ILE A 76 1.08 17.33 2.47
C ILE A 76 1.33 18.45 3.48
N TRP A 77 0.36 18.63 4.38
CA TRP A 77 0.22 19.83 5.17
C TRP A 77 0.06 19.51 6.66
N CYS A 78 0.72 20.29 7.49
CA CYS A 78 0.39 20.43 8.90
C CYS A 78 -0.85 21.33 9.03
N THR A 79 -1.82 20.92 9.85
CA THR A 79 -3.06 21.66 10.04
C THR A 79 -3.41 21.82 11.52
N THR A 80 -4.01 22.96 11.84
CA THR A 80 -4.59 23.22 13.16
C THR A 80 -6.07 23.53 12.98
N TYR A 81 -6.92 22.81 13.73
CA TYR A 81 -8.36 23.01 13.74
C TYR A 81 -8.81 23.52 15.09
N LYS A 82 -9.80 24.42 15.09
CA LYS A 82 -10.51 24.84 16.31
C LYS A 82 -12.00 24.86 16.04
N SER A 83 -12.76 24.10 16.83
CA SER A 83 -14.21 23.98 16.68
C SER A 83 -14.63 23.60 15.26
N GLY A 84 -13.92 22.64 14.65
CA GLY A 84 -14.18 22.14 13.30
C GLY A 84 -13.75 23.06 12.15
N LYS A 85 -13.17 24.23 12.42
CA LYS A 85 -12.66 25.15 11.40
C LYS A 85 -11.14 25.08 11.32
N GLU A 86 -10.62 25.03 10.09
CA GLU A 86 -9.18 25.12 9.82
C GLU A 86 -8.71 26.53 10.18
N LEU A 87 -7.81 26.64 11.14
CA LEU A 87 -7.21 27.91 11.54
C LEU A 87 -5.92 28.20 10.78
N LYS A 88 -5.12 27.16 10.56
CA LYS A 88 -3.81 27.26 9.95
C LYS A 88 -3.49 26.00 9.17
N ARG A 89 -2.88 26.20 8.01
CA ARG A 89 -2.29 25.17 7.17
C ARG A 89 -0.91 25.62 6.74
N TRP A 90 0.08 24.74 6.85
CA TRP A 90 1.44 25.01 6.40
C TRP A 90 2.13 23.72 5.99
N GLU A 91 3.19 23.83 5.20
CA GLU A 91 3.91 22.66 4.69
C GLU A 91 4.64 21.89 5.79
N CYS A 92 4.84 20.59 5.58
CA CYS A 92 5.74 19.78 6.39
C CYS A 92 7.17 20.37 6.40
N GLU A 93 7.81 20.38 7.57
CA GLU A 93 9.15 20.93 7.75
C GLU A 93 10.24 20.02 7.17
N ASN A 94 9.96 18.72 7.07
CA ASN A 94 10.86 17.73 6.47
C ASN A 94 10.70 17.60 4.95
N LYS A 95 10.65 18.73 4.24
CA LYS A 95 10.49 18.77 2.77
C LYS A 95 11.53 17.91 2.04
N THR A 96 12.77 17.91 2.51
CA THR A 96 13.87 17.12 1.92
C THR A 96 13.65 15.61 2.02
N GLU A 97 13.04 15.12 3.11
CA GLU A 97 12.72 13.70 3.26
C GLU A 97 11.61 13.29 2.29
N TRP A 98 10.58 14.13 2.17
CA TRP A 98 9.49 13.96 1.21
C TRP A 98 9.96 14.00 -0.25
N GLN A 99 10.84 14.95 -0.59
CA GLN A 99 11.41 15.04 -1.93
C GLN A 99 12.16 13.75 -2.30
N LYS A 100 13.04 13.27 -1.41
CA LYS A 100 13.76 12.00 -1.62
C LYS A 100 12.83 10.80 -1.74
N PHE A 101 11.71 10.81 -1.02
CA PHE A 101 10.69 9.76 -1.13
C PHE A 101 10.04 9.78 -2.52
N PHE A 102 9.57 10.95 -2.99
CA PHE A 102 8.93 11.07 -4.30
C PHE A 102 9.90 10.88 -5.48
N GLU A 103 11.19 11.16 -5.31
CA GLU A 103 12.21 10.84 -6.30
C GLU A 103 12.36 9.31 -6.49
N LYS A 104 12.19 8.53 -5.42
CA LYS A 104 12.25 7.06 -5.46
C LYS A 104 10.90 6.42 -5.82
N HIS A 105 9.81 7.09 -5.48
CA HIS A 105 8.44 6.59 -5.55
C HIS A 105 7.52 7.64 -6.20
N PRO A 106 7.74 7.98 -7.49
CA PRO A 106 7.02 9.05 -8.17
C PRO A 106 5.49 8.82 -8.26
N GLU A 107 5.05 7.56 -8.19
CA GLU A 107 3.64 7.16 -8.18
C GLU A 107 2.87 7.62 -6.93
N TYR A 108 3.57 8.03 -5.87
CA TYR A 108 2.98 8.55 -4.63
C TYR A 108 2.96 10.08 -4.55
N LYS A 109 3.42 10.78 -5.59
CA LYS A 109 3.41 12.23 -5.60
C LYS A 109 1.95 12.74 -5.62
N PRO A 110 1.57 13.69 -4.73
CA PRO A 110 0.22 14.25 -4.68
C PRO A 110 -0.19 14.98 -5.96
#